data_AF-A0AAN9VB43-F1
#
_entry.id   AF-A0AAN9VB43-F1
#
_cell.length_a   1.000
_cell.length_b   1.000
_cell.length_c   1.000
_cell.angle_alpha   90.00
_cell.angle_beta   90.00
_cell.angle_gamma   90.00
#
_symmetry.space_group_name_H-M   'P 1'
#
loop_
_entity.id
_entity.type
_entity.pdbx_description
1 polymer ?
#
loop_
_entity_poly.entity_id
_entity_poly.type
_entity_poly.pdbx_seq_one_letter_code
_entity_poly.pdbx_strand_id
1 'polypeptide(L)'
;MDPVDENGEQQEMEDDKSSPFTEFIIVATICGRTLEHKQQPLSDAPLHSSKSDNQQGQHDAIVYEFCRRHQFLNSALTRRIKFLSLLVSSNSGHPDPALVFVTLLAYMALFVLCDTALESPSSLSSNQASQATQVADALLLEHKRRSLDAVHELSVLIATLSQLNHFQTHPLTPIPLLLSARFCLAHSRGQSNDDSYSTLVPKIATALQGLTSVNGLAQHCLWLLGSG
;
A
#
# COMPACT_ATOMS: atom_id res chain seq x y z
N MET A 1 9.23 23.46 54.94
CA MET A 1 7.96 22.72 55.04
C MET A 1 7.39 22.70 53.65
N ASP A 2 7.33 21.49 53.13
CA ASP A 2 7.09 21.02 51.78
C ASP A 2 5.72 21.39 51.18
N PRO A 3 5.55 21.12 49.86
CA PRO A 3 4.62 21.79 48.97
C PRO A 3 3.21 21.19 48.99
N VAL A 4 2.28 21.94 48.42
CA VAL A 4 0.91 21.50 48.14
C VAL A 4 0.96 20.48 46.99
N ASP A 5 0.50 19.26 47.29
CA ASP A 5 0.22 18.17 46.36
C ASP A 5 -0.82 18.62 45.31
N GLU A 6 -0.38 18.89 44.07
CA GLU A 6 -1.22 18.78 42.87
C GLU A 6 -0.94 17.44 42.20
N ASN A 7 -1.44 16.37 42.82
CA ASN A 7 -1.58 15.06 42.19
C ASN A 7 -3.05 14.86 41.85
N GLY A 8 -3.42 15.07 40.59
CA GLY A 8 -4.83 14.99 40.21
C GLY A 8 -5.16 14.84 38.75
N GLU A 9 -4.22 14.70 37.81
CA GLU A 9 -4.53 14.36 36.42
C GLU A 9 -3.44 13.44 35.86
N GLN A 10 -3.36 12.22 36.41
CA GLN A 10 -2.86 11.09 35.64
C GLN A 10 -3.93 10.79 34.58
N GLN A 11 -3.84 11.50 33.46
CA GLN A 11 -4.55 11.13 32.26
C GLN A 11 -4.01 9.76 31.85
N GLU A 12 -4.76 8.72 32.18
CA GLU A 12 -4.62 7.38 31.65
C GLU A 12 -4.64 7.50 30.12
N MET A 13 -3.45 7.58 29.53
CA MET A 13 -3.25 7.32 28.12
C MET A 13 -3.43 5.81 28.00
N GLU A 14 -4.68 5.37 27.88
CA GLU A 14 -5.02 4.00 27.51
C GLU A 14 -4.18 3.67 26.27
N ASP A 15 -3.23 2.76 26.49
CA ASP A 15 -2.50 2.00 25.49
C ASP A 15 -3.55 1.18 24.73
N ASP A 16 -4.28 1.81 23.82
CA ASP A 16 -5.32 1.17 23.02
C ASP A 16 -4.64 0.30 21.96
N LYS A 17 -4.08 -0.81 22.43
CA LYS A 17 -3.57 -1.91 21.62
C LYS A 17 -4.76 -2.51 20.87
N SER A 18 -5.02 -1.97 19.68
CA SER A 18 -6.04 -2.52 18.80
C SER A 18 -5.72 -3.98 18.48
N SER A 19 -6.74 -4.84 18.57
CA SER A 19 -6.56 -6.27 18.30
C SER A 19 -6.13 -6.50 16.85
N PRO A 20 -5.38 -7.59 16.54
CA PRO A 20 -5.04 -7.93 15.16
C PRO A 20 -6.26 -8.06 14.23
N PHE A 21 -7.40 -8.50 14.79
CA PHE A 21 -8.66 -8.58 14.05
C PHE A 21 -9.23 -7.18 13.71
N THR A 22 -9.17 -6.25 14.67
CA THR A 22 -9.56 -4.84 14.45
C THR A 22 -8.71 -4.23 13.34
N GLU A 23 -7.39 -4.42 13.40
CA GLU A 23 -6.48 -3.92 12.37
C GLU A 23 -6.72 -4.59 11.00
N PHE A 24 -7.05 -5.89 10.98
CA PHE A 24 -7.46 -6.55 9.75
C PHE A 24 -8.69 -5.90 9.13
N ILE A 25 -9.74 -5.61 9.90
CA ILE A 25 -10.95 -4.93 9.38
C ILE A 25 -10.60 -3.55 8.81
N ILE A 26 -9.77 -2.79 9.53
CA ILE A 26 -9.35 -1.46 9.10
C ILE A 26 -8.58 -1.54 7.78
N VAL A 27 -7.55 -2.40 7.71
CA VAL A 27 -6.74 -2.56 6.50
C VAL A 27 -7.57 -3.13 5.35
N ALA A 28 -8.41 -4.14 5.57
CA ALA A 28 -9.29 -4.68 4.55
C ALA A 28 -10.24 -3.63 3.97
N THR A 29 -10.76 -2.73 4.82
CA THR A 29 -11.59 -1.60 4.38
C THR A 29 -10.79 -0.65 3.49
N ILE A 30 -9.55 -0.33 3.89
CA ILE A 30 -8.66 0.51 3.08
C ILE A 30 -8.31 -0.18 1.75
N CYS A 31 -7.99 -1.48 1.76
CA CYS A 31 -7.77 -2.27 0.54
C CYS A 31 -8.98 -2.20 -0.39
N GLY A 32 -10.20 -2.39 0.13
CA GLY A 32 -11.44 -2.30 -0.66
C GLY A 32 -11.60 -0.95 -1.32
N ARG A 33 -11.39 0.15 -0.57
CA ARG A 33 -11.44 1.52 -1.12
C ARG A 33 -10.32 1.81 -2.12
N THR A 34 -9.13 1.27 -1.92
CA THR A 34 -8.03 1.38 -2.88
C THR A 34 -8.37 0.67 -4.20
N LEU A 35 -8.96 -0.52 -4.13
CA LEU A 35 -9.40 -1.26 -5.31
C LEU A 35 -10.55 -0.55 -6.03
N GLU A 36 -11.52 0.01 -5.29
CA GLU A 36 -12.58 0.84 -5.84
C GLU A 36 -12.01 2.09 -6.53
N HIS A 37 -11.03 2.75 -5.90
CA HIS A 37 -10.34 3.91 -6.49
C HIS A 37 -9.60 3.54 -7.78
N LYS A 38 -8.97 2.37 -7.84
CA LYS A 38 -8.35 1.83 -9.06
C LYS A 38 -9.37 1.57 -10.18
N GLN A 39 -10.57 1.12 -9.82
CA GLN A 39 -11.66 0.83 -10.76
C GLN A 39 -12.42 2.09 -11.24
N GLN A 40 -12.12 3.27 -10.68
CA GLN A 40 -12.71 4.55 -11.09
C GLN A 40 -11.65 5.45 -11.76
N PRO A 41 -11.11 5.04 -12.92
CA PRO A 41 -10.13 5.84 -13.65
C PRO A 41 -10.73 7.17 -14.11
N LEU A 42 -9.88 8.18 -14.33
CA LEU A 42 -10.28 9.51 -14.80
C LEU A 42 -11.11 9.48 -16.10
N SER A 43 -11.06 8.39 -16.85
CA SER A 43 -11.71 8.21 -18.15
C SER A 43 -13.22 7.90 -18.07
N ASP A 44 -13.76 7.50 -16.92
CA ASP A 44 -15.17 7.09 -16.78
C ASP A 44 -16.13 8.24 -16.44
N ALA A 45 -15.65 9.49 -16.44
CA ALA A 45 -16.54 10.65 -16.33
C ALA A 45 -17.40 10.73 -17.60
N PRO A 46 -18.75 10.72 -17.50
CA PRO A 46 -19.61 10.76 -18.66
C PRO A 46 -19.37 12.08 -19.41
N LEU A 47 -18.75 11.97 -20.58
CA LEU A 47 -18.72 12.98 -21.66
C LEU A 47 -20.13 13.15 -22.26
N HIS A 48 -21.16 13.21 -21.41
CA HIS A 48 -22.52 13.54 -21.80
C HIS A 48 -22.81 14.98 -21.44
N SER A 49 -22.26 15.92 -22.22
CA SER A 49 -22.97 17.17 -22.56
C SER A 49 -22.08 18.08 -23.39
N SER A 50 -22.59 18.40 -24.58
CA SER A 50 -22.48 19.66 -25.32
C SER A 50 -21.11 20.36 -25.37
N LYS A 51 -20.63 20.62 -26.58
CA LYS A 51 -19.64 21.65 -26.89
C LYS A 51 -19.98 22.93 -26.11
N SER A 52 -19.28 23.18 -25.02
CA SER A 52 -19.49 24.30 -24.09
C SER A 52 -18.12 24.71 -23.60
N ASP A 53 -17.87 26.01 -23.52
CA ASP A 53 -16.58 26.64 -23.21
C ASP A 53 -16.00 26.32 -21.80
N ASN A 54 -16.62 25.39 -21.05
CA ASN A 54 -16.27 25.02 -19.66
C ASN A 54 -15.65 23.63 -19.51
N GLN A 55 -15.25 22.97 -20.62
CA GLN A 55 -14.63 21.63 -20.57
C GLN A 55 -13.38 21.56 -19.69
N GLN A 56 -12.59 22.63 -19.64
CA GLN A 56 -11.40 22.71 -18.79
C GLN A 56 -11.75 22.68 -17.30
N GLY A 57 -12.77 23.44 -16.87
CA GLY A 57 -13.17 23.48 -15.45
C GLY A 57 -13.75 22.15 -14.95
N GLN A 58 -14.45 21.42 -15.82
CA GLN A 58 -14.97 20.10 -15.50
C GLN A 58 -13.84 19.05 -15.41
N HIS A 59 -12.86 19.11 -16.31
CA HIS A 59 -11.67 18.26 -16.27
C HIS A 59 -10.84 18.50 -15.00
N ASP A 60 -10.57 19.76 -14.66
CA ASP A 60 -9.80 20.13 -13.47
C ASP A 60 -10.50 19.66 -12.17
N ALA A 61 -11.83 19.71 -12.12
CA ALA A 61 -12.61 19.19 -11.00
C ALA A 61 -12.49 17.65 -10.86
N ILE A 62 -12.51 16.91 -11.98
CA ILE A 62 -12.33 15.45 -11.98
C ILE A 62 -10.93 15.07 -11.50
N VAL A 63 -9.89 15.74 -12.01
CA VAL A 63 -8.50 15.55 -11.58
C VAL A 63 -8.34 15.86 -10.10
N TYR A 64 -8.91 16.98 -9.63
CA TYR A 64 -8.85 17.37 -8.23
C TYR A 64 -9.49 16.32 -7.32
N GLU A 65 -10.69 15.84 -7.67
CA GLU A 65 -11.40 14.80 -6.91
C GLU A 65 -10.65 13.47 -6.88
N PHE A 66 -10.02 13.07 -8.00
CA PHE A 66 -9.12 11.92 -8.02
C PHE A 66 -7.94 12.11 -7.07
N CYS A 67 -7.20 13.22 -7.20
CA CYS A 67 -6.04 13.53 -6.35
C CYS A 67 -6.41 13.57 -4.87
N ARG A 68 -7.57 14.15 -4.53
CA ARG A 68 -8.06 14.22 -3.14
C ARG A 68 -8.32 12.83 -2.57
N ARG A 69 -9.05 11.97 -3.29
CA ARG A 69 -9.30 10.57 -2.88
C ARG A 69 -7.99 9.80 -2.73
N HIS A 70 -7.08 9.97 -3.68
CA HIS A 70 -5.78 9.34 -3.68
C HIS A 70 -4.94 9.71 -2.45
N GLN A 71 -4.85 11.01 -2.15
CA GLN A 71 -4.13 11.53 -0.98
C GLN A 71 -4.74 11.04 0.34
N PHE A 72 -6.07 10.98 0.43
CA PHE A 72 -6.76 10.43 1.59
C PHE A 72 -6.36 8.96 1.83
N LEU A 73 -6.40 8.12 0.80
CA LEU A 73 -6.01 6.71 0.88
C LEU A 73 -4.52 6.55 1.23
N ASN A 74 -3.65 7.35 0.62
CA ASN A 74 -2.22 7.30 0.89
C ASN A 74 -1.90 7.66 2.36
N SER A 75 -2.58 8.69 2.89
CA SER A 75 -2.45 9.09 4.29
C SER A 75 -2.94 8.00 5.25
N ALA A 76 -4.08 7.38 4.95
CA ALA A 76 -4.63 6.28 5.74
C ALA A 76 -3.69 5.07 5.76
N LEU A 77 -3.19 4.65 4.59
CA LEU A 77 -2.20 3.56 4.48
C LEU A 77 -0.91 3.90 5.21
N THR A 78 -0.38 5.10 5.04
CA THR A 78 0.87 5.51 5.68
C THR A 78 0.77 5.49 7.19
N ARG A 79 -0.33 6.00 7.75
CA ARG A 79 -0.57 5.95 9.20
C ARG A 79 -0.65 4.51 9.69
N ARG A 80 -1.41 3.66 8.99
CA ARG A 80 -1.62 2.27 9.41
C ARG A 80 -0.38 1.40 9.25
N ILE A 81 0.37 1.53 8.16
CA ILE A 81 1.66 0.85 7.99
C ILE A 81 2.62 1.21 9.13
N LYS A 82 2.78 2.50 9.45
CA LYS A 82 3.65 2.92 10.56
C LYS A 82 3.23 2.29 11.89
N PHE A 83 1.94 2.32 12.19
CA PHE A 83 1.39 1.72 13.41
C PHE A 83 1.63 0.20 13.46
N LEU A 84 1.32 -0.51 12.37
CA LEU A 84 1.48 -1.96 12.27
C LEU A 84 2.95 -2.39 12.34
N SER A 85 3.85 -1.67 11.66
CA SER A 85 5.30 -1.96 11.71
C SER A 85 5.85 -1.79 13.13
N LEU A 86 5.34 -0.83 13.90
CA LEU A 86 5.68 -0.71 15.32
C LEU A 86 5.19 -1.93 16.10
N LEU A 87 3.92 -2.34 15.94
CA LEU A 87 3.37 -3.50 16.63
C LEU A 87 4.12 -4.82 16.29
N VAL A 88 4.49 -5.01 15.03
CA VAL A 88 5.28 -6.17 14.59
C VAL A 88 6.67 -6.14 15.23
N SER A 89 7.32 -4.97 15.27
CA SER A 89 8.68 -4.82 15.81
C SER A 89 8.73 -4.92 17.33
N SER A 90 7.69 -4.47 18.04
CA SER A 90 7.58 -4.57 19.49
C SER A 90 7.51 -6.02 19.99
N ASN A 91 7.13 -6.97 19.12
CA ASN A 91 7.02 -8.39 19.42
C ASN A 91 8.24 -9.19 18.93
N SER A 92 9.45 -8.63 19.08
CA SER A 92 10.70 -9.08 18.46
C SER A 92 11.13 -10.55 18.68
N GLY A 93 10.52 -11.27 19.63
CA GLY A 93 10.76 -12.71 19.83
C GLY A 93 9.79 -13.63 19.07
N HIS A 94 8.52 -13.23 18.96
CA HIS A 94 7.45 -14.01 18.33
C HIS A 94 6.43 -13.05 17.72
N PRO A 95 6.67 -12.57 16.49
CA PRO A 95 5.76 -11.63 15.85
C PRO A 95 4.39 -12.29 15.65
N ASP A 96 3.32 -11.56 15.96
CA ASP A 96 1.96 -12.05 15.75
C ASP A 96 1.74 -12.31 14.24
N PRO A 97 1.47 -13.57 13.83
CA PRO A 97 1.27 -13.93 12.43
C PRO A 97 0.13 -13.16 11.75
N ALA A 98 -0.91 -12.82 12.50
CA ALA A 98 -2.02 -12.01 11.98
C ALA A 98 -1.56 -10.59 11.70
N LEU A 99 -0.76 -9.97 12.58
CA LEU A 99 -0.21 -8.63 12.34
C LEU A 99 0.76 -8.61 11.15
N VAL A 100 1.60 -9.64 10.99
CA VAL A 100 2.46 -9.77 9.79
C VAL A 100 1.61 -9.82 8.52
N PHE A 101 0.54 -10.63 8.50
CA PHE A 101 -0.38 -10.72 7.37
C PHE A 101 -1.11 -9.39 7.09
N VAL A 102 -1.62 -8.72 8.13
CA VAL A 102 -2.30 -7.43 8.00
C VAL A 102 -1.34 -6.36 7.46
N THR A 103 -0.08 -6.37 7.90
CA THR A 103 0.95 -5.47 7.39
C THR A 103 1.26 -5.74 5.91
N LEU A 104 1.31 -7.01 5.49
CA LEU A 104 1.46 -7.40 4.08
C LEU A 104 0.29 -6.89 3.21
N LEU A 105 -0.95 -6.97 3.70
CA LEU A 105 -2.12 -6.41 3.00
C LEU A 105 -2.01 -4.89 2.84
N ALA A 106 -1.52 -4.19 3.86
CA ALA A 106 -1.33 -2.74 3.80
C ALA A 106 -0.27 -2.35 2.75
N TYR A 107 0.86 -3.06 2.68
CA TYR A 107 1.87 -2.86 1.62
C TYR A 107 1.33 -3.18 0.23
N MET A 108 0.57 -4.26 0.08
CA MET A 108 -0.10 -4.58 -1.19
C MET A 108 -1.02 -3.44 -1.63
N ALA A 109 -1.86 -2.92 -0.74
CA ALA A 109 -2.73 -1.79 -1.05
C ALA A 109 -1.94 -0.53 -1.40
N LEU A 110 -0.80 -0.28 -0.74
CA LEU A 110 0.08 0.83 -1.09
C LEU A 110 0.63 0.70 -2.51
N PHE A 111 1.07 -0.49 -2.91
CA PHE A 111 1.53 -0.72 -4.28
C PHE A 111 0.41 -0.55 -5.31
N VAL A 112 -0.79 -1.09 -5.05
CA VAL A 112 -1.96 -0.88 -5.91
C VAL A 112 -2.29 0.61 -6.04
N LEU A 113 -2.18 1.36 -4.95
CA LEU A 113 -2.41 2.80 -4.96
C LEU A 113 -1.34 3.52 -5.80
N CYS A 114 -0.05 3.24 -5.58
CA CYS A 114 1.03 3.82 -6.40
C CYS A 114 0.88 3.48 -7.89
N ASP A 115 0.53 2.24 -8.20
CA ASP A 115 0.25 1.78 -9.57
C ASP A 115 -0.88 2.61 -10.21
N THR A 116 -1.96 2.85 -9.46
CA THR A 116 -3.10 3.66 -9.92
C THR A 116 -2.70 5.10 -10.25
N ALA A 117 -1.76 5.70 -9.51
CA ALA A 117 -1.24 7.03 -9.84
C ALA A 117 -0.38 7.00 -11.11
N LEU A 118 0.41 5.94 -11.30
CA LEU A 118 1.36 5.80 -12.40
C LEU A 118 0.71 5.37 -13.72
N GLU A 119 -0.47 4.73 -13.69
CA GLU A 119 -1.26 4.35 -14.87
C GLU A 119 -2.20 5.47 -15.38
N SER A 120 -2.42 6.54 -14.60
CA SER A 120 -3.23 7.71 -14.98
C SER A 120 -2.56 8.87 -15.81
N PRO A 121 -1.34 8.81 -16.37
CA PRO A 121 -0.64 10.00 -16.90
C PRO A 121 -1.32 10.70 -18.07
N SER A 122 -2.04 9.96 -18.93
CA SER A 122 -2.58 10.51 -20.19
C SER A 122 -3.69 11.54 -19.99
N SER A 123 -4.37 11.54 -18.84
CA SER A 123 -5.42 12.51 -18.49
C SER A 123 -5.01 13.49 -17.38
N LEU A 124 -3.87 13.25 -16.71
CA LEU A 124 -3.37 14.13 -15.66
C LEU A 124 -2.47 15.24 -16.21
N SER A 125 -1.76 14.98 -17.32
CA SER A 125 -0.87 15.93 -17.97
C SER A 125 -1.53 16.52 -19.20
N SER A 126 -2.29 17.60 -19.03
CA SER A 126 -2.61 18.48 -20.17
C SER A 126 -1.39 19.39 -20.43
N ASN A 127 -1.06 19.66 -21.69
CA ASN A 127 0.07 20.52 -22.10
C ASN A 127 -0.02 21.99 -21.60
N GLN A 128 -1.02 22.31 -20.78
CA GLN A 128 -1.21 23.61 -20.16
C GLN A 128 -1.00 23.50 -18.65
N ALA A 129 -0.17 24.39 -18.10
CA ALA A 129 0.19 24.45 -16.70
C ALA A 129 -0.97 24.96 -15.83
N SER A 130 -2.03 24.15 -15.68
CA SER A 130 -3.06 24.39 -14.68
C SER A 130 -2.57 23.96 -13.30
N GLN A 131 -3.18 24.50 -12.24
CA GLN A 131 -2.88 24.12 -10.85
C GLN A 131 -3.10 22.62 -10.62
N ALA A 132 -4.06 22.00 -11.33
CA ALA A 132 -4.35 20.58 -11.26
C ALA A 132 -3.20 19.71 -11.82
N THR A 133 -2.56 20.13 -12.92
CA THR A 133 -1.40 19.43 -13.51
C THR A 133 -0.21 19.42 -12.55
N GLN A 134 0.08 20.53 -11.87
CA GLN A 134 1.19 20.60 -10.90
C GLN A 134 0.98 19.68 -9.69
N VAL A 135 -0.26 19.56 -9.21
CA VAL A 135 -0.61 18.63 -8.12
C VAL A 135 -0.42 17.18 -8.56
N ALA A 136 -0.76 16.85 -9.81
CA ALA A 136 -0.59 15.51 -10.35
C ALA A 136 0.88 15.12 -10.53
N ASP A 137 1.73 16.03 -11.02
CA ASP A 137 3.16 15.78 -11.16
C ASP A 137 3.86 15.59 -9.81
N ALA A 138 3.52 16.42 -8.82
CA ALA A 138 4.03 16.28 -7.46
C ALA A 138 3.58 14.96 -6.82
N LEU A 139 2.33 14.55 -7.08
CA LEU A 139 1.78 13.27 -6.65
C LEU A 139 2.59 12.11 -7.26
N LEU A 140 2.84 12.12 -8.57
CA LEU A 140 3.58 11.07 -9.27
C LEU A 140 5.01 10.89 -8.73
N LEU A 141 5.72 12.00 -8.51
CA LEU A 141 7.07 11.95 -7.93
C LEU A 141 7.07 11.36 -6.51
N GLU A 142 6.13 11.78 -5.67
CA GLU A 142 5.98 11.27 -4.31
C GLU A 142 5.64 9.77 -4.32
N HIS A 143 4.81 9.29 -5.25
CA HIS A 143 4.47 7.86 -5.34
C HIS A 143 5.66 7.00 -5.71
N LYS A 144 6.50 7.45 -6.64
CA LYS A 144 7.73 6.74 -7.01
C LYS A 144 8.66 6.61 -5.81
N ARG A 145 8.85 7.69 -5.06
CA ARG A 145 9.66 7.69 -3.83
C ARG A 145 9.04 6.74 -2.80
N ARG A 146 7.73 6.81 -2.61
CA ARG A 146 7.00 6.03 -1.62
C ARG A 146 7.02 4.54 -1.91
N SER A 147 6.92 4.13 -3.18
CA SER A 147 7.00 2.73 -3.57
C SER A 147 8.41 2.16 -3.35
N LEU A 148 9.47 2.95 -3.54
CA LEU A 148 10.84 2.53 -3.20
C LEU A 148 11.03 2.32 -1.70
N ASP A 149 10.57 3.26 -0.87
CA ASP A 149 10.58 3.10 0.60
C ASP A 149 9.84 1.80 0.99
N ALA A 150 8.66 1.57 0.40
CA ALA A 150 7.85 0.39 0.66
C ALA A 150 8.54 -0.93 0.26
N VAL A 151 9.35 -0.93 -0.80
CA VAL A 151 10.12 -2.10 -1.23
C VAL A 151 11.15 -2.52 -0.18
N HIS A 152 11.85 -1.56 0.42
CA HIS A 152 12.81 -1.84 1.49
C HIS A 152 12.13 -2.36 2.74
N GLU A 153 11.04 -1.72 3.18
CA GLU A 153 10.30 -2.14 4.36
C GLU A 153 9.65 -3.53 4.18
N LEU A 154 9.06 -3.78 3.00
CA LEU A 154 8.50 -5.09 2.69
C LEU A 154 9.58 -6.18 2.65
N SER A 155 10.80 -5.87 2.22
CA SER A 155 11.92 -6.82 2.30
C SER A 155 12.18 -7.26 3.75
N VAL A 156 12.12 -6.34 4.71
CA VAL A 156 12.29 -6.64 6.14
C VAL A 156 11.12 -7.49 6.64
N LEU A 157 9.89 -7.12 6.29
CA LEU A 157 8.69 -7.87 6.68
C LEU A 157 8.67 -9.29 6.12
N ILE A 158 9.19 -9.52 4.90
CA ILE A 158 9.33 -10.87 4.33
C ILE A 158 10.35 -11.71 5.12
N ALA A 159 11.42 -11.09 5.61
CA ALA A 159 12.37 -11.78 6.49
C ALA A 159 11.69 -12.19 7.80
N THR A 160 10.83 -11.33 8.38
CA THR A 160 9.99 -11.66 9.53
C THR A 160 9.02 -12.80 9.22
N LEU A 161 8.35 -12.78 8.06
CA LEU A 161 7.46 -13.86 7.60
C LEU A 161 8.19 -15.21 7.55
N SER A 162 9.45 -15.22 7.13
CA SER A 162 10.27 -16.43 7.01
C SER A 162 10.63 -17.05 8.36
N GLN A 163 10.48 -16.30 9.47
CA GLN A 163 10.67 -16.78 10.83
C GLN A 163 9.41 -17.43 11.41
N LEU A 164 8.25 -17.25 10.77
CA LEU A 164 7.00 -17.84 11.21
C LEU A 164 6.93 -19.32 10.81
N ASN A 165 6.26 -20.13 11.62
CA ASN A 165 5.93 -21.49 11.21
C ASN A 165 4.90 -21.44 10.06
N HIS A 166 5.04 -22.34 9.10
CA HIS A 166 4.14 -22.42 7.94
C HIS A 166 2.66 -22.57 8.33
N PHE A 167 2.36 -23.24 9.45
CA PHE A 167 0.99 -23.39 9.99
C PHE A 167 0.43 -22.14 10.68
N GLN A 168 1.30 -21.21 11.07
CA GLN A 168 0.90 -19.94 11.66
C GLN A 168 0.64 -18.87 10.59
N THR A 169 1.18 -19.06 9.39
CA THR A 169 0.99 -18.12 8.29
C THR A 169 -0.44 -18.15 7.79
N HIS A 170 -1.05 -16.97 7.67
CA HIS A 170 -2.42 -16.86 7.18
C HIS A 170 -2.53 -17.44 5.75
N PRO A 171 -3.56 -18.25 5.43
CA PRO A 171 -3.65 -18.98 4.16
C PRO A 171 -3.70 -18.05 2.93
N LEU A 172 -4.15 -16.80 3.11
CA LEU A 172 -4.21 -15.80 2.03
C LEU A 172 -2.92 -14.99 1.84
N THR A 173 -1.87 -15.24 2.64
CA THR A 173 -0.55 -14.57 2.51
C THR A 173 0.05 -14.58 1.08
N PRO A 174 -0.16 -15.61 0.25
CA PRO A 174 0.32 -15.58 -1.13
C PRO A 174 -0.25 -14.45 -2.00
N ILE A 175 -1.46 -13.95 -1.72
CA ILE A 175 -2.11 -12.88 -2.51
C ILE A 175 -1.35 -11.54 -2.39
N PRO A 176 -1.13 -10.96 -1.19
CA PRO A 176 -0.39 -9.72 -1.06
C PRO A 176 1.04 -9.84 -1.57
N LEU A 177 1.68 -11.01 -1.44
CA LEU A 177 2.99 -11.30 -2.01
C LEU A 177 2.97 -11.23 -3.55
N LEU A 178 2.05 -11.95 -4.19
CA LEU A 178 1.91 -11.96 -5.65
C LEU A 178 1.67 -10.56 -6.23
N LEU A 179 0.74 -9.79 -5.63
CA LEU A 179 0.41 -8.45 -6.12
C LEU A 179 1.58 -7.47 -5.95
N SER A 180 2.32 -7.56 -4.83
CA SER A 180 3.52 -6.76 -4.62
C SER A 180 4.63 -7.10 -5.63
N ALA A 181 4.83 -8.39 -5.94
CA ALA A 181 5.80 -8.81 -6.95
C ALA A 181 5.40 -8.34 -8.36
N ARG A 182 4.12 -8.40 -8.72
CA ARG A 182 3.62 -7.87 -10.01
C ARG A 182 3.89 -6.38 -10.16
N PHE A 183 3.63 -5.60 -9.11
CA PHE A 183 3.98 -4.18 -9.10
C PHE A 183 5.48 -3.98 -9.35
N CYS A 184 6.33 -4.71 -8.63
CA CYS A 184 7.79 -4.60 -8.80
C CYS A 184 8.23 -4.97 -10.22
N LEU A 185 7.67 -6.03 -10.81
CA LEU A 185 7.99 -6.46 -12.18
C LEU A 185 7.56 -5.44 -13.25
N ALA A 186 6.42 -4.78 -13.05
CA ALA A 186 5.94 -3.73 -13.94
C ALA A 186 6.89 -2.52 -13.93
N HIS A 187 7.44 -2.19 -12.76
CA HIS A 187 8.25 -0.99 -12.54
C HIS A 187 9.77 -1.21 -12.60
N SER A 188 10.25 -2.46 -12.53
CA SER A 188 11.68 -2.81 -12.65
C SER A 188 12.20 -2.74 -14.09
N ARG A 189 11.30 -2.64 -15.09
CA ARG A 189 11.66 -2.57 -16.52
C ARG A 189 11.79 -1.12 -17.04
N GLY A 190 11.53 -0.13 -16.17
CA GLY A 190 11.63 1.30 -16.49
C GLY A 190 13.03 1.87 -16.29
N GLN A 191 13.28 3.07 -16.84
CA GLN A 191 14.57 3.79 -16.91
C GLN A 191 15.20 4.21 -15.56
N SER A 192 14.73 3.72 -14.41
CA SER A 192 15.40 4.00 -13.14
C SER A 192 16.49 2.97 -12.88
N ASN A 193 17.72 3.46 -12.70
CA ASN A 193 18.90 2.70 -12.30
C ASN A 193 18.82 2.18 -10.84
N ASP A 194 17.61 1.98 -10.33
CA ASP A 194 17.33 1.58 -8.96
C ASP A 194 16.89 0.12 -8.93
N ASP A 195 17.86 -0.75 -8.61
CA ASP A 195 17.69 -2.20 -8.54
C ASP A 195 16.79 -2.65 -7.36
N SER A 196 16.27 -1.71 -6.55
CA SER A 196 15.44 -2.05 -5.39
C SER A 196 14.25 -2.94 -5.77
N TYR A 197 13.52 -2.60 -6.85
CA TYR A 197 12.40 -3.42 -7.33
C TYR A 197 12.82 -4.83 -7.77
N SER A 198 13.97 -4.94 -8.45
CA SER A 198 14.48 -6.22 -8.95
C SER A 198 14.99 -7.12 -7.82
N THR A 199 15.45 -6.54 -6.70
CA THR A 199 15.90 -7.31 -5.53
C THR A 199 14.76 -7.89 -4.67
N LEU A 200 13.57 -7.30 -4.71
CA LEU A 200 12.44 -7.74 -3.89
C LEU A 200 11.72 -8.96 -4.48
N VAL A 201 11.60 -9.04 -5.81
CA VAL A 201 10.88 -10.15 -6.48
C VAL A 201 11.46 -11.53 -6.12
N PRO A 202 12.79 -11.76 -6.12
CA PRO A 202 13.36 -13.04 -5.68
C PRO A 202 13.07 -13.37 -4.21
N LYS A 203 13.02 -12.36 -3.34
CA LYS A 203 12.66 -12.56 -1.92
C LYS A 203 11.20 -13.00 -1.78
N ILE A 204 10.30 -12.38 -2.54
CA ILE A 204 8.88 -12.78 -2.60
C ILE A 204 8.74 -14.21 -3.12
N ALA A 205 9.44 -14.55 -4.22
CA ALA A 205 9.42 -15.90 -4.78
C ALA A 205 9.92 -16.94 -3.77
N THR A 206 11.00 -16.63 -3.04
CA THR A 206 11.54 -17.52 -2.00
C THR A 206 10.54 -17.72 -0.86
N ALA A 207 9.88 -16.65 -0.40
CA ALA A 207 8.84 -16.74 0.62
C ALA A 207 7.64 -17.59 0.16
N LEU A 208 7.19 -17.40 -1.08
CA LEU A 208 6.13 -18.23 -1.67
C LEU A 208 6.56 -19.70 -1.78
N GLN A 209 7.81 -19.97 -2.17
CA GLN A 209 8.35 -21.33 -2.26
C GLN A 209 8.30 -22.05 -0.92
N GLY A 210 8.67 -21.38 0.18
CA GLY A 210 8.54 -21.94 1.53
C GLY A 210 7.10 -22.36 1.87
N LEU A 211 6.12 -21.55 1.46
CA LEU A 211 4.70 -21.79 1.74
C LEU A 211 4.07 -22.92 0.90
N THR A 212 4.67 -23.34 -0.21
CA THR A 212 4.08 -24.34 -1.13
C THR A 212 3.74 -25.67 -0.47
N SER A 213 4.52 -26.08 0.53
CA SER A 213 4.36 -27.37 1.22
C SER A 213 3.02 -27.51 1.97
N VAL A 214 2.42 -26.39 2.38
CA VAL A 214 1.16 -26.37 3.14
C VAL A 214 0.09 -25.45 2.53
N ASN A 215 0.41 -24.75 1.43
CA ASN A 215 -0.46 -23.75 0.83
C ASN A 215 -0.45 -23.85 -0.71
N GLY A 216 -1.47 -24.51 -1.27
CA GLY A 216 -1.62 -24.65 -2.72
C GLY A 216 -1.79 -23.32 -3.47
N LEU A 217 -2.25 -22.26 -2.80
CA LEU A 217 -2.31 -20.93 -3.39
C LEU A 217 -0.90 -20.36 -3.63
N ALA A 218 0.07 -20.68 -2.78
CA ALA A 218 1.46 -20.27 -2.98
C ALA A 218 2.05 -20.87 -4.25
N GLN A 219 1.77 -22.15 -4.52
CA GLN A 219 2.17 -22.82 -5.76
C GLN A 219 1.57 -22.14 -6.99
N HIS A 220 0.28 -21.79 -6.94
CA HIS A 220 -0.37 -21.07 -8.02
C HIS A 220 0.22 -19.68 -8.24
N CYS A 221 0.51 -18.94 -7.16
CA CYS A 221 1.15 -17.62 -7.23
C CYS A 221 2.57 -17.70 -7.85
N LEU A 222 3.37 -18.71 -7.55
CA LEU A 222 4.68 -18.92 -8.17
C LEU A 222 4.59 -19.18 -9.66
N TRP A 223 3.62 -20.00 -10.07
CA TRP A 223 3.36 -20.25 -11.49
C TRP A 223 3.02 -18.95 -12.22
N LEU A 224 2.18 -18.10 -11.61
CA LEU A 224 1.84 -16.77 -12.15
C LEU A 224 3.02 -15.78 -12.20
N LEU A 225 4.10 -16.02 -11.44
CA LEU A 225 5.34 -15.23 -11.49
C LEU A 225 6.36 -15.75 -12.51
N GLY A 226 6.11 -16.92 -13.14
CA GLY A 226 7.00 -17.51 -14.15
C GLY A 226 8.05 -18.48 -13.59
N SER A 227 7.82 -19.05 -12.40
CA SER A 227 8.73 -20.04 -11.77
C SER A 227 8.23 -21.50 -11.93
N GLY A 228 7.60 -21.82 -13.06
CA GLY A 228 7.18 -23.18 -13.41
C GLY A 228 8.22 -23.90 -14.26
#